data_AF-A0A6B0Y283-F1
#
_entry.id   AF-A0A6B0Y283-F1
#
_cell.length_a   1.000
_cell.length_b   1.000
_cell.length_c   1.000
_cell.angle_alpha   90.00
_cell.angle_beta   90.00
_cell.angle_gamma   90.00
#
_symmetry.space_group_name_H-M   'P 1'
#
loop_
_entity.id
_entity.type
_entity.pdbx_description
1 polymer ?
#
loop_
_entity_poly.entity_id
_entity_poly.type
_entity_poly.pdbx_seq_one_letter_code
_entity_poly.pdbx_strand_id
1 'polypeptide(L)'
;MWVRADVFRRLGGFDESIVVNEDTEFAIRLARQGAVMWFDGEVRYIQHQARDAGDQGSVTSGATPATRLNGFKRILELHGDFLAVHAPKLRRQFVARIWKYRLKGALGDHFRSRKRVLRFDT
;
A
#
# COMPACT_ATOMS: atom_id res chain seq x y z
N MET A 1 -7.16 10.92 -5.65
CA MET A 1 -7.51 10.72 -7.07
C MET A 1 -9.02 10.62 -7.17
N TRP A 2 -9.64 11.34 -8.11
CA TRP A 2 -11.04 11.13 -8.46
C TRP A 2 -11.13 10.21 -9.66
N VAL A 3 -12.03 9.23 -9.60
CA VAL A 3 -12.28 8.29 -10.69
C VAL A 3 -13.77 8.24 -10.95
N ARG A 4 -14.18 8.16 -12.21
CA ARG A 4 -15.60 7.97 -12.53
C ARG A 4 -16.09 6.65 -11.92
N ALA A 5 -17.27 6.68 -11.31
CA ALA A 5 -17.83 5.53 -10.59
C ALA A 5 -18.01 4.30 -11.49
N ASP A 6 -18.37 4.49 -12.76
CA ASP A 6 -18.49 3.40 -13.74
C ASP A 6 -17.13 2.75 -14.05
N VAL A 7 -16.05 3.55 -14.15
CA VAL A 7 -14.69 3.03 -14.35
C VAL A 7 -14.23 2.25 -13.12
N PHE A 8 -14.47 2.77 -11.91
CA PHE A 8 -14.12 2.08 -10.66
C PHE A 8 -14.80 0.71 -10.56
N ARG A 9 -16.11 0.66 -10.81
CA ARG A 9 -16.87 -0.60 -10.78
C ARG A 9 -16.44 -1.56 -11.88
N ARG A 10 -16.22 -1.06 -13.11
CA ARG A 10 -15.78 -1.89 -14.24
C ARG A 10 -14.42 -2.55 -13.99
N LEU A 11 -13.53 -1.89 -13.24
CA LEU A 11 -12.24 -2.46 -12.87
C LEU A 11 -12.31 -3.36 -11.64
N GLY A 12 -13.48 -3.50 -10.99
CA GLY A 12 -13.67 -4.34 -9.82
C GLY A 12 -13.33 -3.67 -8.48
N GLY A 13 -13.19 -2.34 -8.45
CA GLY A 13 -12.87 -1.60 -7.23
C GLY A 13 -11.45 -1.86 -6.70
N PHE A 14 -11.23 -1.63 -5.40
CA PHE A 14 -9.96 -1.95 -4.74
C PHE A 14 -9.81 -3.46 -4.51
N ASP A 15 -8.60 -3.99 -4.70
CA ASP A 15 -8.31 -5.38 -4.36
C ASP A 15 -8.22 -5.52 -2.84
N GLU A 16 -9.24 -6.10 -2.22
CA GLU A 16 -9.36 -6.29 -0.77
C GLU A 16 -8.25 -7.18 -0.17
N SER A 17 -7.53 -7.95 -1.01
CA SER A 17 -6.36 -8.71 -0.56
C SER A 17 -5.13 -7.83 -0.28
N ILE A 18 -5.15 -6.57 -0.73
CA ILE A 18 -4.06 -5.61 -0.54
C ILE A 18 -4.48 -4.59 0.51
N VAL A 19 -4.02 -4.82 1.75
CA VAL A 19 -4.35 -3.96 2.91
C VAL A 19 -3.58 -2.63 2.91
N VAL A 20 -2.49 -2.52 2.15
CA VAL A 20 -1.66 -1.32 2.08
C VAL A 20 -1.24 -1.05 0.66
N ASN A 21 -1.43 0.21 0.24
CA ASN A 21 -1.21 0.69 -1.12
C ASN A 21 -2.22 0.11 -2.14
N GLU A 22 -3.45 -0.20 -1.72
CA GLU A 22 -4.55 -0.58 -2.61
C GLU A 22 -4.82 0.47 -3.70
N ASP A 23 -4.66 1.74 -3.36
CA ASP A 23 -4.81 2.89 -4.24
C ASP A 23 -3.76 2.91 -5.34
N THR A 24 -2.52 2.54 -4.98
CA THR A 24 -1.39 2.42 -5.91
C THR A 24 -1.61 1.24 -6.86
N GLU A 25 -2.09 0.10 -6.35
CA GLU A 25 -2.45 -1.03 -7.20
C GLU A 25 -3.56 -0.67 -8.20
N PHE A 26 -4.62 -0.03 -7.71
CA PHE A 26 -5.73 0.42 -8.55
C PHE A 26 -5.28 1.44 -9.61
N ALA A 27 -4.38 2.36 -9.26
CA ALA A 27 -3.78 3.29 -10.22
C ALA A 27 -2.98 2.58 -11.33
N ILE A 28 -2.29 1.48 -11.01
CA ILE A 28 -1.59 0.67 -12.01
C ILE A 28 -2.58 -0.03 -12.94
N ARG A 29 -3.69 -0.57 -12.42
CA ARG A 29 -4.77 -1.11 -13.26
C ARG A 29 -5.37 -0.08 -14.19
N LEU A 30 -5.61 1.14 -13.71
CA LEU A 30 -6.05 2.26 -14.55
C LEU A 30 -5.04 2.53 -15.69
N ALA A 31 -3.76 2.66 -15.36
CA ALA A 31 -2.71 2.89 -16.35
C ALA A 31 -2.62 1.76 -17.38
N ARG A 32 -2.77 0.50 -16.94
CA ARG A 32 -2.76 -0.68 -17.82
C ARG A 32 -3.93 -0.72 -18.80
N GLN A 33 -5.03 -0.06 -18.47
CA GLN A 33 -6.20 0.13 -19.33
C GLN A 33 -6.10 1.37 -20.21
N GLY A 34 -4.94 2.03 -20.25
CA GLY A 34 -4.71 3.25 -21.03
C GLY A 34 -5.40 4.48 -20.45
N ALA A 35 -5.83 4.45 -19.19
CA ALA A 35 -6.40 5.63 -18.56
C ALA A 35 -5.33 6.73 -18.39
N VAL A 36 -5.70 7.96 -18.72
CA VAL A 36 -4.85 9.14 -18.55
C VAL A 36 -5.32 9.88 -17.30
N MET A 37 -4.39 10.26 -16.44
CA MET A 37 -4.67 11.15 -15.32
C MET A 37 -4.66 12.60 -15.79
N TRP A 38 -5.70 13.33 -15.41
CA TRP A 38 -5.80 14.76 -15.64
C TRP A 38 -5.60 15.46 -14.30
N PHE A 39 -4.73 16.46 -14.28
CA PHE A 39 -4.58 17.37 -13.15
C PHE A 39 -5.36 18.64 -13.47
N ASP A 40 -6.37 18.95 -12.65
CA ASP A 40 -7.27 20.06 -12.89
C ASP A 40 -6.82 21.38 -12.23
N GLY A 41 -5.72 21.36 -11.46
CA GLY A 41 -5.14 22.56 -10.85
C GLY A 41 -5.88 23.09 -9.62
N GLU A 42 -7.06 22.54 -9.31
CA GLU A 42 -7.94 23.04 -8.26
C GLU A 42 -7.80 22.24 -6.97
N VAL A 43 -7.64 22.94 -5.85
CA VAL A 43 -7.59 22.30 -4.53
C VAL A 43 -9.02 22.13 -4.01
N ARG A 44 -9.49 20.89 -3.93
CA ARG A 44 -10.77 20.54 -3.30
C ARG A 44 -10.55 19.77 -2.01
N TYR A 45 -11.12 20.26 -0.92
CA TYR A 45 -11.14 19.58 0.37
C TYR A 45 -12.57 19.08 0.64
N ILE A 46 -12.73 17.76 0.75
CA ILE A 46 -14.00 17.15 1.16
C ILE A 46 -13.76 16.44 2.48
N GLN A 47 -14.33 17.00 3.54
CA GLN A 47 -14.36 16.35 4.84
C GLN A 47 -15.57 15.43 4.91
N HIS A 48 -15.34 14.13 4.88
CA HIS A 48 -16.37 13.18 5.28
C HIS A 48 -16.48 13.22 6.80
N GLN A 49 -17.65 13.60 7.34
CA GLN A 49 -17.92 13.43 8.76
C GLN A 49 -17.88 11.93 9.07
N ALA A 50 -16.95 11.52 9.94
CA ALA A 50 -16.91 10.15 10.43
C ALA A 50 -18.25 9.85 11.12
N ARG A 51 -18.98 8.84 10.66
CA ARG A 51 -20.18 8.35 11.34
C ARG A 51 -19.75 7.72 12.66
N ASP A 52 -19.90 8.45 13.76
CA ASP A 52 -19.89 8.01 15.18
C ASP A 52 -18.76 7.09 15.67
N ALA A 53 -17.70 6.87 14.90
CA ALA A 53 -16.50 6.21 15.35
C ALA A 53 -15.51 7.30 15.77
N GLY A 54 -15.27 7.43 17.08
CA GLY A 54 -14.28 8.35 17.64
C GLY A 54 -12.91 8.27 16.95
N ASP A 55 -12.06 9.27 17.21
CA ASP A 55 -10.79 9.52 16.52
C ASP A 55 -10.04 8.23 16.12
N GLN A 56 -10.24 7.80 14.87
CA GLN A 56 -9.55 6.64 14.34
C GLN A 56 -8.13 7.10 14.03
N GLY A 57 -7.20 6.78 14.93
CA GLY A 57 -5.78 7.07 14.73
C GLY A 57 -5.33 6.66 13.33
N SER A 58 -4.42 7.43 12.73
CA SER A 58 -4.09 7.32 11.29
C SER A 58 -4.00 5.86 10.83
N VAL A 59 -4.82 5.49 9.84
CA VAL A 59 -4.86 4.15 9.20
C VAL A 59 -3.44 3.72 8.76
N THR A 60 -2.57 4.68 8.42
CA THR A 60 -1.19 4.41 8.02
C THR A 60 -0.28 3.97 9.18
N SER A 61 -0.57 4.31 10.44
CA SER A 61 0.23 3.87 11.59
C SER A 61 -0.08 2.43 12.04
N GLY A 62 -1.21 1.85 11.63
CA GLY A 62 -1.62 0.50 12.03
C GLY A 62 -0.94 -0.64 11.27
N ALA A 63 -0.44 -0.39 10.06
CA ALA A 63 0.11 -1.44 9.21
C ALA A 63 1.51 -1.88 9.62
N THR A 64 1.65 -3.16 9.98
CA THR A 64 2.94 -3.77 10.35
C THR A 64 3.93 -3.78 9.16
N PRO A 65 5.25 -3.85 9.42
CA PRO A 65 6.24 -4.06 8.36
C PRO A 65 5.92 -5.28 7.47
N ALA A 66 5.40 -6.37 8.04
CA ALA A 66 5.00 -7.56 7.30
C ALA A 66 3.84 -7.28 6.34
N THR A 67 2.80 -6.59 6.80
CA THR A 67 1.66 -6.16 5.97
C THR A 67 2.13 -5.30 4.80
N ARG A 68 3.02 -4.33 5.06
CA ARG A 68 3.58 -3.45 4.02
C ARG A 68 4.41 -4.23 3.00
N LEU A 69 5.24 -5.16 3.48
CA LEU A 69 6.05 -6.04 2.62
C LEU A 69 5.16 -6.86 1.69
N ASN A 70 4.09 -7.46 2.23
CA ASN A 70 3.15 -8.27 1.46
C ASN A 70 2.41 -7.44 0.40
N GLY A 71 2.01 -6.20 0.73
CA GLY A 71 1.41 -5.29 -0.25
C GLY A 71 2.30 -5.04 -1.46
N PHE A 72 3.59 -4.71 -1.25
CA PHE A 72 4.52 -4.52 -2.37
C PHE A 72 4.81 -5.80 -3.15
N LYS A 73 4.88 -6.97 -2.47
CA LYS A 73 5.02 -8.26 -3.15
C LYS A 73 3.83 -8.54 -4.06
N ARG A 74 2.61 -8.36 -3.55
CA ARG A 74 1.37 -8.60 -4.29
C ARG A 74 1.26 -7.71 -5.52
N ILE A 75 1.61 -6.42 -5.39
CA ILE A 75 1.63 -5.50 -6.53
C ILE A 75 2.63 -5.96 -7.61
N LEU A 76 3.83 -6.40 -7.22
CA LEU A 76 4.82 -6.90 -8.18
C LEU A 76 4.43 -8.25 -8.80
N GLU A 77 3.73 -9.10 -8.07
CA GLU A 77 3.18 -10.35 -8.60
C GLU A 77 2.13 -10.08 -9.68
N LEU A 78 1.21 -9.15 -9.41
CA LEU A 78 0.11 -8.83 -10.34
C LEU A 78 0.55 -8.01 -11.55
N HIS A 79 1.50 -7.08 -11.37
CA HIS A 79 1.81 -6.05 -12.37
C HIS A 79 3.28 -5.95 -12.73
N GLY A 80 4.12 -6.89 -12.28
CA GLY A 80 5.57 -6.82 -12.44
C GLY A 80 6.04 -6.75 -13.89
N ASP A 81 5.30 -7.37 -14.80
CA ASP A 81 5.52 -7.35 -16.26
C ASP A 81 5.26 -5.96 -16.85
N PHE A 82 4.09 -5.38 -16.57
CA PHE A 82 3.71 -4.06 -17.03
C PHE A 82 4.64 -2.99 -16.47
N LEU A 83 4.98 -3.08 -15.18
CA LEU A 83 5.91 -2.16 -14.56
C LEU A 83 7.33 -2.29 -15.10
N ALA A 84 7.75 -3.47 -15.58
CA ALA A 84 9.07 -3.64 -16.19
C ALA A 84 9.19 -2.87 -17.50
N VAL A 85 8.11 -2.85 -18.30
CA VAL A 85 8.07 -2.18 -19.60
C VAL A 85 7.78 -0.68 -19.45
N HIS A 86 6.74 -0.33 -18.70
CA HIS A 86 6.18 1.03 -18.71
C HIS A 86 6.65 1.91 -17.54
N ALA A 87 7.14 1.32 -16.45
CA ALA A 87 7.55 2.07 -15.26
C ALA A 87 8.73 1.44 -14.49
N PRO A 88 9.89 1.17 -15.13
CA PRO A 88 10.98 0.40 -14.54
C PRO A 88 11.59 1.05 -13.29
N LYS A 89 11.51 2.39 -13.18
CA LYS A 89 11.91 3.11 -11.96
C LYS A 89 10.98 2.80 -10.78
N LEU A 90 9.67 2.81 -10.99
CA LEU A 90 8.69 2.48 -9.95
C LEU A 90 8.82 1.02 -9.53
N ARG A 91 9.01 0.10 -10.48
CA ARG A 91 9.31 -1.31 -10.20
C ARG A 91 10.50 -1.47 -9.25
N ARG A 92 11.63 -0.79 -9.53
CA ARG A 92 12.82 -0.79 -8.67
C ARG A 92 12.52 -0.23 -7.28
N GLN A 93 11.71 0.82 -7.18
CA GLN A 93 11.29 1.36 -5.89
C GLN A 93 10.49 0.34 -5.07
N PHE A 94 9.57 -0.41 -5.68
CA PHE A 94 8.83 -1.46 -4.97
C PHE A 94 9.75 -2.58 -4.48
N VAL A 95 10.71 -3.01 -5.31
CA VAL A 95 11.73 -3.99 -4.88
C VAL A 95 12.55 -3.45 -3.69
N ALA A 96 12.98 -2.19 -3.74
CA ALA A 96 13.69 -1.56 -2.62
C ALA A 96 12.82 -1.47 -1.35
N ARG A 97 11.51 -1.21 -1.49
CA ARG A 97 10.57 -1.21 -0.36
C ARG A 97 10.42 -2.61 0.25
N ILE A 98 10.37 -3.67 -0.55
CA ILE A 98 10.36 -5.06 -0.05
C ILE A 98 11.60 -5.31 0.82
N TRP A 99 12.79 -4.96 0.34
CA TRP A 99 14.02 -5.09 1.12
C TRP A 99 13.99 -4.29 2.42
N LYS A 100 13.57 -3.02 2.35
CA LYS A 100 13.41 -2.17 3.53
C LYS A 100 12.55 -2.82 4.61
N TYR A 101 11.37 -3.33 4.24
CA TYR A 101 10.44 -3.91 5.21
C TYR A 101 10.87 -5.30 5.68
N ARG A 102 11.60 -6.06 4.86
CA ARG A 102 12.21 -7.33 5.29
C ARG A 102 13.24 -7.11 6.40
N LEU A 103 14.14 -6.13 6.21
CA LEU A 103 15.13 -5.76 7.22
C LEU A 103 14.48 -5.22 8.49
N LYS A 104 13.45 -4.37 8.35
CA LYS A 104 12.73 -3.82 9.51
C LYS A 104 12.00 -4.91 10.32
N GLY A 105 11.44 -5.92 9.65
CA GLY A 105 10.84 -7.09 10.31
C GLY A 105 11.89 -7.86 11.12
N ALA A 106 13.00 -8.24 10.48
CA ALA A 106 14.08 -8.98 11.13
C ALA A 106 14.67 -8.26 12.35
N LEU A 107 14.91 -6.94 12.25
CA LEU A 107 15.36 -6.13 13.38
C LEU A 107 14.31 -6.08 14.50
N GLY A 108 13.03 -5.89 14.15
CA GLY A 108 11.94 -5.89 15.13
C GLY A 108 11.82 -7.20 15.90
N ASP A 109 12.02 -8.33 15.23
CA ASP A 109 11.98 -9.66 15.84
C ASP A 109 13.19 -9.92 16.74
N HIS A 110 14.39 -9.47 16.33
CA HIS A 110 15.62 -9.56 17.13
C HIS A 110 15.52 -8.80 18.47
N PHE A 111 14.90 -7.62 18.47
CA PHE A 111 14.66 -6.89 19.72
C PHE A 111 13.58 -7.55 20.60
N ARG A 112 12.58 -8.20 19.97
CA ARG A 112 11.49 -8.88 20.68
C ARG A 112 11.95 -10.20 21.32
N SER A 113 12.87 -10.93 20.68
CA SER A 113 13.46 -12.16 21.24
C SER A 113 14.34 -11.85 22.45
N ARG A 114 15.19 -10.81 22.40
CA ARG A 114 16.00 -10.38 23.55
C ARG A 114 15.19 -9.95 24.77
N LYS A 115 14.09 -9.22 24.57
CA LYS A 115 13.18 -8.87 25.69
C LYS A 115 12.46 -10.07 26.31
N ARG A 116 12.29 -11.16 25.55
CA ARG A 116 11.65 -12.39 26.04
C ARG A 116 12.61 -13.23 26.88
N VAL A 117 13.89 -13.28 26.51
CA VAL A 117 14.95 -13.96 27.29
C VAL A 117 15.15 -13.28 28.65
N LEU A 118 15.05 -11.95 28.74
CA LEU A 118 15.19 -11.20 29.99
C LEU A 118 13.98 -11.29 30.95
N ARG A 119 12.93 -12.05 30.63
CA ARG A 119 11.71 -12.19 31.46
C ARG A 119 11.50 -13.58 32.04
N PHE A 120 12.43 -14.51 31.84
CA PHE A 120 12.41 -15.84 32.45
C PHE A 120 13.65 -16.00 33.33
N ASP A 121 13.70 -15.22 34.42
CA ASP A 121 14.64 -15.39 35.55
C ASP A 121 14.08 -14.54 36.71
N THR A 122 12.98 -15.00 37.31
CA THR A 122 12.49 -14.60 38.65
C THR A 122 11.64 -15.72 39.21
#